data_AF-A0A2M7UR32-F1
#
_entry.id   AF-A0A2M7UR32-F1
#
_cell.length_a   1.000
_cell.length_b   1.000
_cell.length_c   1.000
_cell.angle_alpha   90.00
_cell.angle_beta   90.00
_cell.angle_gamma   90.00
#
_symmetry.space_group_name_H-M   'P 1'
#
loop_
_entity.id
_entity.type
_entity.pdbx_description
1 polymer ?
#
loop_
_entity_poly.entity_id
_entity_poly.type
_entity_poly.pdbx_seq_one_letter_code
_entity_poly.pdbx_strand_id
1 'polypeptide(L)'
;MFKLHLKIFKTPGNIIPSQNKDFDQADIVTVGGKIENKVKKLFRGSLAIRQIDAGSDNACEQELVALSNSFYDIERFGIHFVASPR
;
A
#
# COMPACT_ATOMS: atom_id res chain seq x y z
N MET A 1 -21.72 25.52 7.22
CA MET A 1 -21.28 24.23 7.80
C MET A 1 -22.40 23.18 7.93
N PHE A 2 -23.65 23.53 8.25
CA PHE A 2 -24.74 22.54 8.41
C PHE A 2 -25.04 21.68 7.17
N LYS A 3 -24.90 22.22 5.95
CA LYS A 3 -25.10 21.46 4.70
C LYS A 3 -24.18 20.24 4.56
N LEU A 4 -22.96 20.30 5.13
CA LEU A 4 -22.00 19.20 5.07
C LEU A 4 -22.45 18.04 5.97
N HIS A 5 -22.91 18.35 7.18
CA HIS A 5 -23.40 17.37 8.14
C HIS A 5 -24.65 16.66 7.60
N LEU A 6 -25.60 17.40 7.03
CA LEU A 6 -26.77 16.83 6.35
C LEU A 6 -26.39 15.93 5.17
N LYS A 7 -25.28 16.21 4.47
CA LYS A 7 -24.78 15.38 3.37
C LYS A 7 -24.16 14.07 3.88
N ILE A 8 -23.42 14.12 4.99
CA ILE A 8 -22.86 12.93 5.65
C ILE A 8 -23.99 12.01 6.12
N PHE A 9 -25.00 12.55 6.82
CA PHE A 9 -26.16 11.76 7.26
C PHE A 9 -27.05 11.25 6.11
N LYS A 10 -27.08 11.94 4.96
CA LYS A 10 -27.83 11.52 3.77
C LYS A 10 -27.12 10.49 2.89
N THR A 11 -25.84 10.19 3.12
CA THR A 11 -25.07 9.27 2.26
C THR A 11 -24.71 8.00 3.06
N PRO A 12 -25.67 7.09 3.31
CA PRO A 12 -25.35 5.83 3.95
C PRO A 12 -24.61 4.94 2.94
N GLY A 13 -23.39 4.54 3.27
CA GLY A 13 -22.73 3.41 2.60
C GLY A 13 -21.90 3.76 1.38
N ASN A 14 -20.78 4.48 1.59
CA ASN A 14 -19.64 4.40 0.69
C ASN A 14 -18.61 3.37 1.19
N ILE A 15 -19.08 2.33 1.89
CA ILE A 15 -18.27 1.18 2.25
C ILE A 15 -18.43 0.21 1.09
N ILE A 16 -17.47 0.20 0.19
CA ILE A 16 -17.33 -0.88 -0.78
C ILE A 16 -16.84 -2.08 0.05
N PRO A 17 -17.66 -3.14 0.26
CA PRO A 17 -17.11 -4.35 0.84
C PRO A 17 -16.02 -4.79 -0.11
N SER A 18 -14.78 -4.88 0.38
CA SER A 18 -13.70 -5.50 -0.35
C SER A 18 -14.18 -6.89 -0.70
N GLN A 19 -14.58 -7.07 -1.96
CA GLN A 19 -14.89 -8.39 -2.47
C GLN A 19 -13.58 -9.15 -2.34
N ASN A 20 -13.48 -9.99 -1.31
CA ASN A 20 -12.54 -11.11 -1.31
C ASN A 20 -12.91 -11.91 -2.54
N LYS A 21 -12.33 -11.55 -3.67
CA LYS A 21 -12.18 -12.47 -4.77
C LYS A 21 -11.20 -13.50 -4.24
N ASP A 22 -11.75 -14.59 -3.75
CA ASP A 22 -11.05 -15.87 -3.69
C ASP A 22 -10.69 -16.24 -5.13
N PHE A 23 -9.70 -15.55 -5.68
CA PHE A 23 -8.96 -16.04 -6.83
C PHE A 23 -8.39 -17.37 -6.37
N ASP A 24 -8.59 -18.43 -7.17
CA ASP A 24 -8.24 -19.81 -6.80
C ASP A 24 -6.85 -19.86 -6.15
N GLN A 25 -6.83 -19.87 -4.81
CA GLN A 25 -5.65 -19.50 -4.03
C GLN A 25 -4.52 -20.51 -4.31
N ALA A 26 -4.90 -21.73 -4.67
CA ALA A 26 -4.01 -22.83 -5.03
C ALA A 26 -3.15 -22.53 -6.26
N ASP A 27 -3.71 -21.94 -7.31
CA ASP A 27 -2.98 -21.62 -8.54
C ASP A 27 -2.01 -20.46 -8.32
N ILE A 28 -2.45 -19.42 -7.60
CA ILE A 28 -1.60 -18.27 -7.24
C ILE A 28 -0.42 -18.72 -6.39
N VAL A 29 -0.64 -19.61 -5.41
CA VAL A 29 0.42 -20.14 -4.55
C VAL A 29 1.41 -20.98 -5.36
N THR A 30 0.92 -21.82 -6.28
CA THR A 30 1.77 -22.66 -7.12
C THR A 30 2.64 -21.84 -8.07
N VAL A 31 2.07 -20.81 -8.70
CA VAL A 31 2.83 -19.90 -9.58
C VAL A 31 3.75 -19.01 -8.76
N GLY A 32 3.30 -18.50 -7.61
CA GLY A 32 4.08 -17.66 -6.70
C GLY A 32 5.37 -18.35 -6.25
N GLY A 33 5.28 -19.62 -5.83
CA GLY A 33 6.45 -20.40 -5.41
C GLY A 33 7.49 -20.58 -6.52
N LYS A 34 7.08 -20.66 -7.79
CA LYS A 34 8.00 -20.77 -8.94
C LYS A 34 8.79 -19.49 -9.20
N ILE A 35 8.22 -18.32 -8.87
CA ILE A 35 8.81 -17.00 -9.21
C ILE A 35 9.50 -16.37 -7.99
N GLU A 36 9.16 -16.79 -6.77
CA GLU A 36 9.67 -16.23 -5.50
C GLU A 36 11.20 -16.06 -5.47
N ASN A 37 11.95 -17.11 -5.80
CA ASN A 37 13.41 -17.07 -5.83
C ASN A 37 13.96 -16.05 -6.84
N LYS A 38 13.28 -15.90 -7.99
CA LYS A 38 13.67 -14.96 -9.03
C LYS A 38 13.41 -13.51 -8.58
N VAL A 39 12.27 -13.26 -7.95
CA VAL A 39 11.90 -11.96 -7.38
C VAL A 39 12.88 -11.56 -6.28
N LYS A 40 13.14 -12.45 -5.31
CA LYS A 40 14.12 -12.21 -4.22
C LYS A 40 15.51 -11.87 -4.78
N LYS A 41 15.93 -12.54 -5.84
CA LYS A 41 17.20 -12.27 -6.53
C LYS A 41 17.20 -10.96 -7.33
N LEU A 42 16.05 -10.50 -7.80
CA LEU A 42 15.93 -9.25 -8.54
C LEU A 42 16.01 -8.03 -7.61
N PHE A 43 15.28 -8.11 -6.50
CA PHE A 43 15.13 -6.98 -5.58
C PHE A 43 16.12 -6.95 -4.41
N ARG A 44 16.95 -7.98 -4.17
CA ARG A 44 18.10 -8.08 -3.23
C ARG A 44 18.34 -6.95 -2.19
N GLY A 45 17.33 -6.54 -1.42
CA GLY A 45 17.44 -5.40 -0.50
C GLY A 45 17.61 -4.05 -1.21
N SER A 46 16.91 -3.83 -2.33
CA SER A 46 16.79 -2.57 -3.05
C SER A 46 15.41 -2.54 -3.71
N LEU A 47 14.44 -2.06 -2.95
CA LEU A 47 13.04 -1.97 -3.31
C LEU A 47 12.64 -0.50 -3.32
N ALA A 48 12.40 0.04 -4.51
CA ALA A 48 11.86 1.38 -4.69
C ALA A 48 10.33 1.31 -4.77
N ILE A 49 9.64 1.97 -3.84
CA ILE A 49 8.19 1.98 -3.73
C ILE A 49 7.67 3.38 -4.01
N ARG A 50 6.77 3.51 -4.98
CA ARG A 50 5.96 4.72 -5.17
C ARG A 50 4.57 4.48 -4.56
N GLN A 51 4.31 5.09 -3.41
CA GLN A 51 2.95 5.14 -2.86
C GLN A 51 2.08 6.00 -3.79
N ILE A 52 0.88 5.55 -4.14
CA ILE A 52 -0.10 6.35 -4.87
C ILE A 52 -1.28 6.56 -3.93
N ASP A 53 -1.63 7.81 -3.66
CA ASP A 53 -2.83 8.17 -2.93
C ASP A 53 -3.95 8.57 -3.91
N ALA A 54 -5.13 7.98 -3.72
CA ALA A 54 -6.35 8.23 -4.51
C ALA A 54 -7.49 8.80 -3.64
N GLY A 55 -7.16 9.39 -2.49
CA GLY A 55 -8.08 10.06 -1.58
C GLY A 55 -7.93 9.54 -0.15
N SER A 56 -6.94 10.07 0.57
CA SER A 56 -6.67 9.75 1.97
C SER A 56 -7.04 10.88 2.95
N ASP A 57 -6.93 10.57 4.24
CA ASP A 57 -6.95 11.52 5.34
C ASP A 57 -5.54 12.04 5.71
N ASN A 58 -4.54 11.75 4.87
CA ASN A 58 -3.13 12.06 5.06
C ASN A 58 -2.45 11.36 6.27
N ALA A 59 -3.16 10.51 7.03
CA ALA A 59 -2.57 9.86 8.20
C ALA A 59 -1.49 8.83 7.81
N CYS A 60 -1.81 7.96 6.85
CA CYS A 60 -0.89 6.93 6.38
C CYS A 60 0.37 7.50 5.72
N GLU A 61 0.26 8.65 5.06
CA GLU A 61 1.35 9.38 4.40
C GLU A 61 2.33 9.93 5.44
N GLN A 62 1.81 10.46 6.56
CA GLN A 62 2.66 10.92 7.67
C GLN A 62 3.41 9.76 8.31
N GLU A 63 2.77 8.61 8.48
CA GLU A 63 3.45 7.40 8.94
C GLU A 63 4.51 6.93 7.95
N LEU A 64 4.25 7.04 6.64
CA LEU A 64 5.23 6.70 5.60
C LEU A 64 6.48 7.59 5.67
N VAL A 65 6.30 8.89 5.92
CA VAL A 65 7.41 9.83 6.16
C VAL A 65 8.14 9.48 7.45
N ALA A 66 7.42 9.09 8.50
CA ALA A 66 8.01 8.68 9.77
C ALA A 66 8.87 7.42 9.61
N LEU A 67 8.48 6.45 8.78
CA LEU A 67 9.28 5.23 8.54
C LEU A 67 10.68 5.51 7.97
N SER A 68 10.86 6.63 7.26
CA SER A 68 12.15 7.07 6.73
C SER A 68 13.02 7.81 7.75
N ASN A 69 12.54 8.06 8.97
CA ASN A 69 13.33 8.71 10.00
C ASN A 69 14.39 7.77 10.61
N SER A 70 15.32 8.33 11.39
CA SER A 70 16.40 7.55 12.02
C SER A 70 15.93 6.58 13.12
N PHE A 71 14.71 6.70 13.63
CA PHE A 71 14.18 5.80 14.67
C PHE A 71 13.73 4.48 14.07
N TYR A 72 13.09 4.51 12.90
CA TYR A 72 12.61 3.32 12.19
C TYR A 72 13.58 2.84 11.12
N ASP A 73 14.27 3.77 10.45
CA ASP A 73 15.35 3.55 9.47
C ASP A 73 15.06 2.40 8.50
N ILE A 74 13.93 2.51 7.79
CA ILE A 74 13.51 1.46 6.85
C ILE A 74 14.49 1.31 5.68
N GLU A 75 15.26 2.35 5.38
CA GLU A 75 16.27 2.36 4.32
C GLU A 75 17.41 1.38 4.59
N ARG A 76 17.71 1.06 5.87
CA ARG A 76 18.67 0.01 6.24
C ARG A 76 18.30 -1.37 5.69
N PHE A 77 17.01 -1.63 5.47
CA PHE A 77 16.53 -2.87 4.85
C PHE A 77 16.49 -2.77 3.31
N GLY A 78 16.90 -1.63 2.75
CA GLY A 78 16.93 -1.39 1.32
C GLY A 78 15.57 -1.05 0.73
N ILE A 79 14.66 -0.51 1.53
CA ILE A 79 13.34 -0.08 1.08
C ILE A 79 13.34 1.44 1.01
N HIS A 80 12.99 1.99 -0.15
CA HIS A 80 13.00 3.42 -0.42
C HIS A 80 11.63 3.87 -0.93
N PHE A 81 11.09 4.92 -0.32
CA PHE A 81 9.91 5.60 -0.85
C PHE A 81 10.35 6.67 -1.86
N VAL A 82 10.04 6.43 -3.13
CA VAL A 82 10.49 7.29 -4.24
C VAL A 82 9.36 8.19 -4.73
N ALA A 83 9.72 9.40 -5.17
CA ALA A 83 8.76 10.37 -5.71
C ALA A 83 8.32 10.01 -7.16
N SER A 84 9.18 9.32 -7.91
CA SER A 84 8.99 8.96 -9.31
C SER A 84 8.74 7.46 -9.45
N PRO A 85 7.83 7.04 -10.34
CA PRO A 85 7.66 5.63 -10.72
C PRO A 85 8.70 5.15 -11.76
N ARG A 86 9.48 6.07 -12.33
CA ARG A 86 10.63 5.77 -13.22
C ARG A 86 11.88 5.53 -12.40
#